data_AF-A0A191MWQ9-F1
#
_entry.id   AF-A0A191MWQ9-F1
#
_cell.length_a   1.000
_cell.length_b   1.000
_cell.length_c   1.000
_cell.angle_alpha   90.00
_cell.angle_beta   90.00
_cell.angle_gamma   90.00
#
_symmetry.space_group_name_H-M   'P 1'
#
loop_
_entity.id
_entity.type
_entity.pdbx_description
1 polymer ?
#
loop_
_entity_poly.entity_id
_entity_poly.type
_entity_poly.pdbx_seq_one_letter_code
_entity_poly.pdbx_strand_id
1 'polypeptide(L)'
;MDCNISFSGTTQKEIPYLVLSHSLYNSSFYCLRRWQRGFSSFRFGLCKKRSFSLGGSGAAIKDNTNCISISSISELGIKTYENPKESRELIRKDNNGKIGVYCWFNNINGRYYIGSGNPLYSRLSDYYQDWYYLSRASTYIVRALSKYGMDNFSLVILEYTTSDDLILCEQKWMDLLKPVYNLNP
;
A
#
# COMPACT_ATOMS: atom_id res chain seq x y z
N MET A 1 -53.77 -49.39 -23.42
CA MET A 1 -53.13 -49.12 -22.11
C MET A 1 -52.93 -47.63 -22.06
N ASP A 2 -53.97 -46.98 -21.56
CA ASP A 2 -54.24 -45.56 -21.71
C ASP A 2 -53.53 -44.72 -20.64
N CYS A 3 -53.15 -43.52 -21.08
CA CYS A 3 -53.15 -42.22 -20.39
C CYS A 3 -53.10 -42.17 -18.85
N ASN A 4 -52.21 -41.33 -18.30
CA ASN A 4 -52.62 -39.97 -17.93
C ASN A 4 -51.49 -39.14 -17.32
N ILE A 5 -51.42 -37.90 -17.83
CA ILE A 5 -50.77 -36.72 -17.25
C ILE A 5 -51.68 -36.21 -16.13
N SER A 6 -51.12 -35.85 -14.98
CA SER A 6 -51.82 -35.01 -13.99
C SER A 6 -50.90 -33.96 -13.40
N PHE A 7 -51.28 -32.72 -13.66
CA PHE A 7 -50.76 -31.47 -13.13
C PHE A 7 -51.39 -31.21 -11.76
N SER A 8 -50.60 -30.80 -10.78
CA SER A 8 -51.04 -30.07 -9.58
C SER A 8 -49.78 -29.47 -8.94
N GLY A 9 -49.73 -28.27 -8.37
CA GLY A 9 -50.70 -27.24 -8.09
C GLY A 9 -49.91 -26.13 -7.35
N THR A 10 -50.23 -24.90 -7.68
CA THR A 10 -49.70 -23.63 -7.15
C THR A 10 -49.63 -23.54 -5.63
N THR A 11 -48.54 -22.96 -5.09
CA THR A 11 -48.62 -22.09 -3.90
C THR A 11 -47.59 -20.95 -4.00
N GLN A 12 -48.09 -19.76 -4.35
CA GLN A 12 -47.50 -18.49 -3.93
C GLN A 12 -47.65 -18.39 -2.41
N LYS A 13 -46.58 -18.00 -1.70
CA LYS A 13 -46.71 -17.34 -0.40
C LYS A 13 -45.77 -16.15 -0.36
N GLU A 14 -46.39 -14.99 -0.30
CA GLU A 14 -45.79 -13.69 -0.09
C GLU A 14 -45.21 -13.55 1.33
N ILE A 15 -44.33 -12.55 1.43
CA ILE A 15 -43.57 -12.03 2.57
C ILE A 15 -44.50 -11.58 3.72
N PRO A 16 -43.99 -11.58 4.98
CA PRO A 16 -44.12 -10.35 5.76
C PRO A 16 -42.79 -9.81 6.30
N TYR A 17 -42.71 -8.49 6.23
CA TYR A 17 -41.67 -7.57 6.66
C TYR A 17 -41.65 -7.36 8.19
N LEU A 18 -40.46 -6.99 8.71
CA LEU A 18 -40.18 -6.15 9.92
C LEU A 18 -40.42 -6.83 11.30
N VAL A 19 -39.64 -6.65 12.39
CA VAL A 19 -38.86 -5.48 12.81
C VAL A 19 -37.95 -5.78 14.05
N LEU A 20 -36.90 -4.95 14.26
CA LEU A 20 -36.15 -4.58 15.50
C LEU A 20 -35.19 -5.61 16.14
N SER A 21 -34.02 -5.27 16.71
CA SER A 21 -33.42 -3.99 17.15
C SER A 21 -31.89 -4.10 17.30
N HIS A 22 -31.24 -2.93 17.28
CA HIS A 22 -29.82 -2.60 17.36
C HIS A 22 -28.99 -3.27 18.48
N SER A 23 -27.70 -3.48 18.19
CA SER A 23 -26.63 -3.07 19.12
C SER A 23 -25.49 -2.43 18.35
N LEU A 24 -24.94 -1.40 18.99
CA LEU A 24 -24.20 -0.27 18.44
C LEU A 24 -22.72 -0.62 18.26
N TYR A 25 -22.15 -0.34 17.08
CA TYR A 25 -20.72 -0.14 16.94
C TYR A 25 -20.45 1.36 16.74
N ASN A 26 -20.28 2.03 17.88
CA ASN A 26 -19.46 3.23 18.07
C ASN A 26 -18.03 2.95 17.54
N SER A 27 -17.24 3.83 16.92
CA SER A 27 -17.18 5.29 16.77
C SER A 27 -16.33 5.54 15.50
N SER A 28 -16.71 6.39 14.54
CA SER A 28 -16.69 7.86 14.53
C SER A 28 -15.33 8.54 14.27
N PHE A 29 -15.35 9.38 13.22
CA PHE A 29 -14.49 10.53 12.86
C PHE A 29 -13.11 10.20 12.25
N TYR A 30 -12.74 10.74 11.07
CA TYR A 30 -12.71 12.17 10.78
C TYR A 30 -13.41 12.67 9.51
N CYS A 31 -13.95 13.87 9.69
CA CYS A 31 -14.76 14.72 8.84
C CYS A 31 -14.17 15.08 7.46
N LEU A 32 -15.03 14.94 6.46
CA LEU A 32 -15.10 15.77 5.27
C LEU A 32 -15.62 17.17 5.67
N ARG A 33 -14.87 18.24 5.37
CA ARG A 33 -15.46 19.59 5.26
C ARG A 33 -14.89 20.34 4.06
N ARG A 34 -15.77 20.46 3.08
CA ARG A 34 -15.73 21.41 1.95
C ARG A 34 -16.43 22.69 2.41
N TRP A 35 -15.81 23.85 2.23
CA TRP A 35 -16.49 25.15 2.30
C TRP A 35 -16.09 25.98 1.08
N GLN A 36 -17.10 26.53 0.40
CA GLN A 36 -16.96 27.44 -0.74
C GLN A 36 -17.41 28.85 -0.32
N ARG A 37 -17.01 29.81 -1.17
CA ARG A 37 -17.39 31.25 -1.30
C ARG A 37 -16.39 32.19 -0.57
N GLY A 38 -15.87 33.28 -1.15
CA GLY A 38 -16.01 33.91 -2.46
C GLY A 38 -15.24 35.25 -2.47
N PHE A 39 -14.73 35.66 -3.64
CA PHE A 39 -14.40 37.02 -4.11
C PHE A 39 -13.77 38.07 -3.15
N SER A 40 -12.52 38.46 -3.42
CA SER A 40 -12.19 39.74 -4.09
C SER A 40 -10.66 39.94 -4.20
N SER A 41 -10.26 40.63 -5.27
CA SER A 41 -8.90 40.94 -5.68
C SER A 41 -8.16 41.86 -4.70
N PHE A 42 -6.88 41.59 -4.41
CA PHE A 42 -5.90 42.67 -4.17
C PHE A 42 -4.48 42.23 -4.59
N ARG A 43 -3.75 43.20 -5.14
CA ARG A 43 -2.52 43.12 -5.93
C ARG A 43 -1.24 42.73 -5.17
N PHE A 44 -0.30 42.19 -5.96
CA PHE A 44 1.18 42.31 -5.95
C PHE A 44 1.93 42.53 -4.62
N GLY A 45 2.85 41.59 -4.34
CA GLY A 45 3.97 41.80 -3.43
C GLY A 45 5.08 40.77 -3.64
N LEU A 46 6.05 41.11 -4.50
CA LEU A 46 7.35 40.43 -4.60
C LEU A 46 8.06 40.46 -3.25
N CYS A 47 8.19 39.31 -2.56
CA CYS A 47 9.04 39.24 -1.37
C CYS A 47 10.49 38.92 -1.76
N LYS A 48 11.37 39.84 -1.38
CA LYS A 48 12.80 39.93 -1.69
C LYS A 48 13.58 38.68 -1.30
N LYS A 49 14.54 38.35 -2.17
CA LYS A 49 15.76 37.60 -1.85
C LYS A 49 16.37 38.14 -0.55
N ARG A 50 16.50 37.29 0.47
CA ARG A 50 17.45 37.51 1.57
C ARG A 50 18.64 36.59 1.32
N SER A 51 19.72 37.20 0.84
CA SER A 51 21.08 36.69 0.97
C SER A 51 21.43 36.69 2.47
N PHE A 52 21.85 35.56 3.02
CA PHE A 52 22.48 35.50 4.34
C PHE A 52 23.86 34.85 4.15
N SER A 53 24.90 35.62 4.42
CA SER A 53 26.30 35.21 4.35
C SER A 53 26.78 34.60 5.67
N LEU A 54 27.81 33.75 5.54
CA LEU A 54 28.45 32.87 6.52
C LEU A 54 28.79 33.47 7.90
N GLY A 55 28.77 32.60 8.91
CA GLY A 55 29.54 32.77 10.14
C GLY A 55 29.05 31.90 11.29
N GLY A 56 29.36 30.60 11.28
CA GLY A 56 29.03 29.73 12.40
C GLY A 56 29.53 28.30 12.20
N SER A 57 30.66 27.98 12.81
CA SER A 57 31.12 26.61 13.02
C SER A 57 30.08 25.88 13.88
N GLY A 58 29.30 25.01 13.25
CA GLY A 58 28.30 24.19 13.90
C GLY A 58 28.19 22.89 13.11
N ALA A 59 28.49 21.79 13.77
CA ALA A 59 28.64 20.45 13.22
C ALA A 59 27.67 20.11 12.09
N ALA A 60 28.20 19.52 11.02
CA ALA A 60 27.40 18.70 10.12
C ALA A 60 26.61 17.72 11.00
N ILE A 61 25.29 17.86 11.01
CA ILE A 61 24.41 16.83 11.55
C ILE A 61 24.65 15.64 10.64
N LYS A 62 25.52 14.73 11.08
CA LYS A 62 25.50 13.35 10.60
C LYS A 62 24.15 12.85 11.04
N ASP A 63 23.18 12.88 10.15
CA ASP A 63 21.91 12.20 10.36
C ASP A 63 22.27 10.74 10.68
N ASN A 64 22.23 10.38 11.96
CA ASN A 64 22.32 9.03 12.47
C ASN A 64 21.01 8.32 12.10
N THR A 65 20.73 8.27 10.80
CA THR A 65 19.85 7.29 10.23
C THR A 65 20.71 6.06 10.13
N ASN A 66 20.47 5.10 11.03
CA ASN A 66 20.86 3.70 10.79
C ASN A 66 20.31 3.34 9.41
N CYS A 67 21.12 3.52 8.37
CA CYS A 67 20.79 3.14 7.01
C CYS A 67 20.86 1.63 7.00
N ILE A 68 19.70 1.00 7.21
CA ILE A 68 19.58 -0.45 7.13
C ILE A 68 20.01 -0.83 5.71
N SER A 69 21.14 -1.54 5.64
CA SER A 69 21.68 -2.03 4.38
C SER A 69 20.73 -3.07 3.78
N ILE A 70 20.67 -3.15 2.44
CA ILE A 70 19.91 -4.20 1.76
C ILE A 70 20.29 -5.60 2.25
N SER A 71 21.58 -5.82 2.55
CA SER A 71 22.11 -7.07 3.11
C SER A 71 21.37 -7.50 4.37
N SER A 72 21.11 -6.57 5.29
CA SER A 72 20.38 -6.87 6.53
C SER A 72 18.92 -7.24 6.27
N ILE A 73 18.28 -6.65 5.26
CA ILE A 73 16.88 -6.98 4.91
C ILE A 73 16.81 -8.30 4.13
N SER A 74 17.80 -8.58 3.27
CA SER A 74 17.88 -9.84 2.55
C SER A 74 18.17 -11.03 3.47
N GLU A 75 18.87 -10.83 4.59
CA GLU A 75 19.07 -11.86 5.62
C GLU A 75 17.78 -12.17 6.40
N LEU A 76 16.88 -11.19 6.51
CA LEU A 76 15.57 -11.35 7.15
C LEU A 76 14.53 -11.97 6.19
N GLY A 77 14.73 -11.80 4.89
CA GLY A 77 13.81 -12.26 3.85
C GLY A 77 14.00 -13.74 3.48
N ILE A 78 12.91 -14.38 3.10
CA ILE A 78 12.91 -15.75 2.56
C ILE A 78 13.46 -15.75 1.12
N LYS A 79 13.10 -14.73 0.34
CA LYS A 79 13.50 -14.59 -1.07
C LYS A 79 13.78 -13.13 -1.42
N THR A 80 14.82 -12.91 -2.21
CA THR A 80 15.18 -11.58 -2.72
C THR A 80 15.27 -11.62 -4.24
N TYR A 81 14.75 -10.58 -4.88
CA TYR A 81 14.84 -10.34 -6.32
C TYR A 81 15.46 -8.96 -6.52
N GLU A 82 16.70 -8.92 -7.01
CA GLU A 82 17.43 -7.68 -7.25
C GLU A 82 16.79 -6.85 -8.38
N ASN A 83 16.44 -7.51 -9.49
CA ASN A 83 15.80 -6.91 -10.65
C ASN A 83 14.37 -7.46 -10.85
N PRO A 84 13.36 -6.86 -10.20
CA PRO A 84 11.98 -7.37 -10.26
C PRO A 84 11.36 -7.26 -11.65
N LYS A 85 11.76 -6.26 -12.44
CA LYS A 85 11.30 -6.09 -13.83
C LYS A 85 11.71 -7.25 -14.73
N GLU A 86 12.96 -7.68 -14.65
CA GLU A 86 13.49 -8.80 -15.44
C GLU A 86 13.00 -10.15 -14.88
N SER A 87 12.95 -10.26 -13.54
CA SER A 87 12.60 -11.50 -12.84
C SER A 87 11.09 -11.73 -12.69
N ARG A 88 10.26 -11.00 -13.45
CA ARG A 88 8.79 -11.02 -13.29
C ARG A 88 8.18 -12.41 -13.41
N GLU A 89 8.62 -13.22 -14.36
CA GLU A 89 8.10 -14.59 -14.53
C GLU A 89 8.52 -15.52 -13.38
N LEU A 90 9.71 -15.32 -12.81
CA LEU A 90 10.15 -16.07 -11.63
C LEU A 90 9.30 -15.67 -10.41
N ILE A 91 9.11 -14.37 -10.19
CA ILE A 91 8.26 -13.83 -9.11
C ILE A 91 6.84 -14.40 -9.24
N ARG A 92 6.31 -14.49 -10.46
CA ARG A 92 5.00 -15.10 -10.72
C ARG A 92 4.97 -16.56 -10.32
N LYS A 93 5.89 -17.38 -10.83
CA LYS A 93 5.92 -18.82 -10.52
C LYS A 93 6.07 -19.08 -9.02
N ASP A 94 6.92 -18.30 -8.36
CA ASP A 94 7.26 -18.52 -6.96
C ASP A 94 6.17 -18.08 -5.98
N ASN A 95 5.39 -17.06 -6.32
CA ASN A 95 4.44 -16.41 -5.40
C ASN A 95 2.97 -16.57 -5.81
N ASN A 96 2.68 -17.29 -6.90
CA ASN A 96 1.31 -17.55 -7.32
C ASN A 96 0.55 -18.36 -6.27
N GLY A 97 -0.61 -17.86 -5.85
CA GLY A 97 -1.46 -18.51 -4.83
C GLY A 97 -0.90 -18.49 -3.39
N LYS A 98 0.25 -17.85 -3.15
CA LYS A 98 0.80 -17.67 -1.81
C LYS A 98 0.27 -16.40 -1.16
N ILE A 99 0.25 -16.38 0.16
CA ILE A 99 -0.11 -15.23 0.98
C ILE A 99 1.13 -14.84 1.78
N GLY A 100 1.39 -13.54 1.92
CA GLY A 100 2.62 -13.11 2.58
C GLY A 100 2.82 -11.61 2.63
N VAL A 101 3.93 -11.25 3.26
CA VAL A 101 4.42 -9.89 3.42
C VAL A 101 5.67 -9.71 2.55
N TYR A 102 5.71 -8.60 1.83
CA TYR A 102 6.82 -8.23 0.95
C TYR A 102 7.35 -6.84 1.30
N CYS A 103 8.56 -6.57 0.84
CA CYS A 103 9.26 -5.32 1.01
C CYS A 103 9.81 -4.85 -0.34
N TRP A 104 9.50 -3.61 -0.71
CA TRP A 104 10.15 -2.90 -1.81
C TRP A 104 11.29 -2.06 -1.23
N PHE A 105 12.52 -2.40 -1.55
CA PHE A 105 13.70 -1.67 -1.11
C PHE A 105 14.26 -0.82 -2.26
N ASN A 106 14.51 0.46 -2.01
CA ASN A 106 15.12 1.34 -2.99
C ASN A 106 16.64 1.32 -2.84
N ASN A 107 17.34 0.86 -3.87
CA ASN A 107 18.79 0.69 -3.84
C ASN A 107 19.56 2.03 -3.86
N ILE A 108 18.92 3.14 -4.27
CA ILE A 108 19.55 4.46 -4.35
C ILE A 108 19.53 5.17 -2.99
N ASN A 109 18.39 5.16 -2.30
CA ASN A 109 18.20 5.94 -1.08
C ASN A 109 18.07 5.10 0.20
N GLY A 110 18.08 3.78 0.08
CA GLY A 110 17.97 2.85 1.21
C GLY A 110 16.63 2.86 1.93
N ARG A 111 15.63 3.55 1.40
CA ARG A 111 14.27 3.58 1.97
C ARG A 111 13.45 2.45 1.39
N TYR A 112 12.48 2.00 2.16
CA TYR A 112 11.68 0.85 1.79
C TYR A 112 10.22 0.99 2.20
N TYR A 113 9.41 0.17 1.56
CA TYR A 113 7.97 0.03 1.77
C TYR A 113 7.69 -1.42 2.13
N ILE A 114 6.81 -1.65 3.10
CA ILE A 114 6.32 -2.97 3.48
C ILE A 114 4.85 -3.06 3.09
N GLY A 115 4.44 -4.18 2.52
CA GLY A 115 3.05 -4.43 2.21
C GLY A 115 2.72 -5.91 2.30
N SER A 116 1.44 -6.21 2.43
CA SER A 116 0.93 -7.58 2.40
C SER A 116 0.09 -7.86 1.15
N GLY A 117 -0.13 -9.14 0.84
CA GLY A 117 -0.99 -9.54 -0.28
C GLY A 117 -1.63 -10.92 -0.09
N ASN A 118 -2.92 -11.00 -0.40
CA ASN A 118 -3.71 -12.23 -0.48
C ASN A 118 -4.58 -12.20 -1.76
N PRO A 119 -4.14 -12.82 -2.87
CA PRO A 119 -2.87 -13.51 -3.08
C PRO A 119 -1.71 -12.53 -3.36
N LEU A 120 -0.51 -12.92 -2.94
CA LEU A 120 0.72 -12.12 -2.98
C LEU A 120 1.06 -11.67 -4.41
N TYR A 121 1.05 -12.60 -5.37
CA TYR A 121 1.36 -12.26 -6.76
C TYR A 121 0.37 -11.25 -7.37
N SER A 122 -0.91 -11.29 -7.01
CA SER A 122 -1.89 -10.32 -7.52
C SER A 122 -1.47 -8.89 -7.13
N ARG A 123 -1.16 -8.69 -5.85
CA ARG A 123 -0.69 -7.41 -5.32
C ARG A 123 0.64 -6.96 -5.94
N LEU A 124 1.57 -7.89 -6.16
CA LEU A 124 2.85 -7.59 -6.83
C LEU A 124 2.65 -7.22 -8.30
N SER A 125 1.72 -7.88 -8.98
CA SER A 125 1.44 -7.66 -10.39
C SER A 125 0.89 -6.27 -10.69
N ASP A 126 0.15 -5.67 -9.73
CA ASP A 126 -0.37 -4.30 -9.81
C ASP A 126 0.75 -3.28 -10.10
N TYR A 127 1.92 -3.43 -9.47
CA TYR A 127 3.04 -2.50 -9.63
C TYR A 127 3.66 -2.49 -11.04
N TYR A 128 3.32 -3.47 -11.87
CA TYR A 128 3.74 -3.54 -13.28
C TYR A 128 2.70 -2.93 -14.23
N GLN A 129 1.54 -2.50 -13.73
CA GLN A 129 0.44 -1.99 -14.53
C GLN A 129 0.36 -0.47 -14.48
N ASP A 130 0.22 0.18 -15.63
CA ASP A 130 0.14 1.65 -15.71
C ASP A 130 -1.06 2.22 -14.94
N TRP A 131 -2.20 1.51 -14.95
CA TRP A 131 -3.40 1.94 -14.24
C TRP A 131 -3.17 2.05 -12.72
N TYR A 132 -2.24 1.27 -12.17
CA TYR A 132 -1.92 1.31 -10.75
C TYR A 132 -1.20 2.60 -10.38
N TYR A 133 -0.26 3.04 -11.23
CA TYR A 133 0.45 4.32 -11.04
C TYR A 133 -0.52 5.50 -11.07
N LEU A 134 -1.50 5.47 -11.96
CA LEU A 134 -2.52 6.52 -12.08
C LEU A 134 -3.46 6.53 -10.87
N SER A 135 -3.96 5.37 -10.44
CA SER A 135 -4.93 5.26 -9.35
C SER A 135 -4.33 5.51 -7.96
N ARG A 136 -3.03 5.22 -7.77
CA ARG A 136 -2.33 5.33 -6.48
C ARG A 136 -1.19 6.35 -6.49
N ALA A 137 -1.27 7.34 -7.38
CA ALA A 137 -0.25 8.38 -7.56
C ALA A 137 0.09 9.17 -6.28
N SER A 138 -0.82 9.23 -5.30
CA SER A 138 -0.60 9.90 -4.02
C SER A 138 0.27 9.10 -3.05
N THR A 139 0.37 7.78 -3.21
CA THR A 139 1.11 6.90 -2.30
C THR A 139 2.63 7.08 -2.47
N TYR A 140 3.38 7.06 -1.36
CA TYR A 140 4.83 7.28 -1.41
C TYR A 140 5.57 6.23 -2.23
N ILE A 141 5.15 4.96 -2.17
CA ILE A 141 5.76 3.90 -2.97
C ILE A 141 5.60 4.14 -4.47
N VAL A 142 4.40 4.52 -4.94
CA VAL A 142 4.17 4.82 -6.36
C VAL A 142 5.00 6.04 -6.78
N ARG A 143 5.01 7.10 -5.96
CA ARG A 143 5.85 8.27 -6.23
C ARG A 143 7.35 7.92 -6.30
N ALA A 144 7.81 7.02 -5.43
CA ALA A 144 9.20 6.57 -5.41
C ALA A 144 9.51 5.70 -6.64
N LEU A 145 8.64 4.76 -7.00
CA LEU A 145 8.78 3.93 -8.20
C LEU A 145 8.76 4.79 -9.48
N SER A 146 7.88 5.78 -9.58
CA SER A 146 7.87 6.72 -10.71
C SER A 146 9.10 7.61 -10.76
N LYS A 147 9.66 8.00 -9.61
CA LYS A 147 10.82 8.91 -9.54
C LYS A 147 12.14 8.20 -9.86
N TYR A 148 12.34 7.01 -9.30
CA TYR A 148 13.61 6.29 -9.40
C TYR A 148 13.58 5.15 -10.41
N GLY A 149 12.40 4.76 -10.91
CA GLY A 149 12.22 3.61 -11.79
C GLY A 149 12.28 2.29 -11.02
N MET A 150 11.51 1.29 -11.47
CA MET A 150 11.46 -0.04 -10.85
C MET A 150 12.81 -0.79 -10.92
N ASP A 151 13.66 -0.47 -11.89
CA ASP A 151 15.00 -1.06 -12.07
C ASP A 151 15.94 -0.76 -10.89
N ASN A 152 15.66 0.29 -10.11
CA ASN A 152 16.45 0.67 -8.93
C ASN A 152 15.84 0.17 -7.62
N PHE A 153 14.90 -0.78 -7.68
CA PHE A 153 14.29 -1.39 -6.53
C PHE A 153 14.54 -2.88 -6.49
N SER A 154 14.84 -3.39 -5.30
CA SER A 154 14.85 -4.81 -4.99
C SER A 154 13.55 -5.21 -4.32
N LEU A 155 13.01 -6.36 -4.68
CA LEU A 155 11.83 -6.94 -4.03
C LEU A 155 12.28 -8.05 -3.08
N VAL A 156 11.91 -7.96 -1.81
CA VAL A 156 12.20 -8.96 -0.79
C VAL A 156 10.90 -9.53 -0.25
N ILE A 157 10.76 -10.85 -0.23
CA ILE A 157 9.65 -11.53 0.45
C ILE A 157 10.09 -11.78 1.89
N LEU A 158 9.42 -11.14 2.85
CA LEU A 158 9.77 -11.21 4.26
C LEU A 158 9.26 -12.50 4.89
N GLU A 159 7.98 -12.79 4.72
CA GLU A 159 7.32 -13.91 5.40
C GLU A 159 6.14 -14.42 4.57
N TYR A 160 5.98 -15.74 4.46
CA TYR A 160 4.75 -16.35 3.97
C TYR A 160 3.86 -16.70 5.16
N THR A 161 2.57 -16.42 5.04
CA THR A 161 1.60 -16.61 6.13
C THR A 161 0.25 -17.11 5.59
N THR A 162 -0.69 -17.38 6.47
CA THR A 162 -2.10 -17.70 6.14
C THR A 162 -2.93 -16.43 5.99
N SER A 163 -4.18 -16.54 5.53
CA SER A 163 -5.07 -15.37 5.36
C SER A 163 -5.36 -14.65 6.67
N ASP A 164 -5.47 -15.40 7.76
CA ASP A 164 -6.07 -14.91 9.01
C ASP A 164 -5.07 -14.03 9.79
N ASP A 165 -3.78 -14.37 9.70
CA ASP A 165 -2.70 -13.66 10.39
C ASP A 165 -2.04 -12.57 9.55
N LEU A 166 -2.46 -12.36 8.30
CA LEU A 166 -1.76 -11.50 7.34
C LEU A 166 -1.56 -10.07 7.84
N ILE A 167 -2.61 -9.47 8.42
CA ILE A 167 -2.58 -8.10 8.93
C ILE A 167 -1.68 -8.00 10.18
N LEU A 168 -1.71 -9.01 11.05
CA LEU A 168 -0.85 -9.09 12.23
C LEU A 168 0.63 -9.22 11.83
N CYS A 169 0.92 -10.09 10.85
CA CYS A 169 2.25 -10.25 10.28
C CYS A 169 2.76 -8.93 9.65
N GLU A 170 1.92 -8.23 8.88
CA GLU A 170 2.29 -6.95 8.29
C GLU A 170 2.63 -5.91 9.37
N GLN A 171 1.79 -5.79 10.40
CA GLN A 171 2.02 -4.86 11.50
C GLN A 171 3.30 -5.18 12.28
N LYS A 172 3.55 -6.46 12.58
CA LYS A 172 4.81 -6.94 13.19
C LYS A 172 6.04 -6.44 12.42
N TRP A 173 6.04 -6.57 11.09
CA TRP A 173 7.16 -6.13 10.25
C TRP A 173 7.27 -4.61 10.16
N MET A 174 6.14 -3.90 10.12
CA MET A 174 6.13 -2.43 10.16
C MET A 174 6.67 -1.87 11.48
N ASP A 175 6.31 -2.48 12.62
CA ASP A 175 6.78 -2.04 13.95
C ASP A 175 8.27 -2.33 14.15
N LEU A 176 8.74 -3.46 13.63
CA LEU A 176 10.14 -3.87 13.69
C LEU A 176 11.05 -2.97 12.85
N LEU A 177 10.65 -2.71 11.60
CA LEU A 177 11.52 -2.04 10.62
C LEU A 177 11.26 -0.52 10.55
N LYS A 178 10.02 -0.06 10.77
CA LYS A 178 9.59 1.34 10.65
C LYS A 178 9.84 1.94 9.24
N PRO A 179 9.19 1.37 8.21
CA PRO A 179 9.38 1.78 6.82
C PRO A 179 8.96 3.24 6.57
N VAL A 180 9.82 3.98 5.87
CA VAL A 180 9.60 5.41 5.55
C VAL A 180 8.43 5.60 4.58
N TYR A 181 8.23 4.67 3.64
CA TYR A 181 7.22 4.81 2.59
C TYR A 181 5.81 4.38 3.02
N ASN A 182 5.63 3.84 4.22
CA ASN A 182 4.31 3.46 4.76
C ASN A 182 3.60 4.60 5.50
N LEU A 183 4.25 5.74 5.69
CA LEU A 183 3.61 6.91 6.27
C LEU A 183 2.49 7.39 5.34
N ASN A 184 1.32 7.71 5.87
CA ASN A 184 0.29 8.41 5.10
C ASN A 184 0.50 9.94 5.27
N PRO A 185 0.43 10.74 4.19
CA PRO A 185 0.42 12.19 4.30
C PRO A 185 -0.91 12.71 4.87
#